data_AF-A0A5M5BYS0-F1
#
_entry.id   AF-A0A5M5BYS0-F1
#
_cell.length_a   1.000
_cell.length_b   1.000
_cell.length_c   1.000
_cell.angle_alpha   90.00
_cell.angle_beta   90.00
_cell.angle_gamma   90.00
#
_symmetry.space_group_name_H-M   'P 1'
#
loop_
_entity.id
_entity.type
_entity.pdbx_description
1 polymer ?
#
loop_
_entity_poly.entity_id
_entity_poly.type
_entity_poly.pdbx_seq_one_letter_code
_entity_poly.pdbx_strand_id
1 'polypeptide(L)'
;MKKTIRILCLLVFIFCFSSCADDGGVSSTIYFGLLDKVKDFLAFCSLIFDSPRYFHGQFISRIYYAYYTLARIMVMNNTSDDFSGSHERVWKQISNKTIENKYGNELKKMRVKYDYSVVSSNGSSKQLEELLFIKMNKDLFLEQIKRIENTLKNNSVLTSDDDEIIKKKLLEIGEKHDELISKVENKIVELRRTNQK
;
A
#
# COMPACT_ATOMS: atom_id res chain seq x y z
N MET A 1 -57.36 7.09 13.76
CA MET A 1 -56.67 8.28 13.18
C MET A 1 -55.52 8.82 14.03
N LYS A 2 -55.73 9.22 15.31
CA LYS A 2 -54.64 9.82 16.13
C LYS A 2 -53.40 8.94 16.30
N LYS A 3 -53.55 7.61 16.48
CA LYS A 3 -52.42 6.67 16.60
C LYS A 3 -51.64 6.51 15.28
N THR A 4 -52.35 6.42 14.16
CA THR A 4 -51.75 6.27 12.82
C THR A 4 -50.94 7.51 12.42
N ILE A 5 -51.45 8.71 12.72
CA ILE A 5 -50.73 9.97 12.49
C ILE A 5 -49.48 10.04 13.37
N ARG A 6 -49.56 9.58 14.63
CA ARG A 6 -48.42 9.56 15.55
C ARG A 6 -47.30 8.62 15.08
N ILE A 7 -47.67 7.46 14.52
CA ILE A 7 -46.73 6.50 13.93
C ILE A 7 -46.10 7.10 12.65
N LEU A 8 -46.90 7.77 11.81
CA LEU A 8 -46.39 8.42 10.60
C LEU A 8 -45.40 9.54 10.93
N CYS A 9 -45.69 10.37 11.94
CA CYS A 9 -44.78 11.40 12.41
C CYS A 9 -43.49 10.81 12.99
N LEU A 10 -43.55 9.70 13.73
CA LEU A 10 -42.36 9.01 14.25
C LEU A 10 -41.50 8.44 13.12
N LEU A 11 -42.11 7.87 12.07
CA LEU A 11 -41.38 7.37 10.90
C LEU A 11 -40.69 8.49 10.12
N VAL A 12 -41.36 9.63 9.93
CA VAL A 12 -40.77 10.82 9.31
C VAL A 12 -39.64 11.39 10.18
N PHE A 13 -39.82 11.43 11.50
CA PHE A 13 -38.78 11.87 12.42
C PHE A 13 -37.54 10.95 12.36
N ILE A 14 -37.72 9.63 12.38
CA ILE A 14 -36.61 8.68 12.20
C ILE A 14 -35.91 8.92 10.86
N PHE A 15 -36.66 9.09 9.77
CA PHE A 15 -36.10 9.37 8.44
C PHE A 15 -35.33 10.70 8.35
N CYS A 16 -35.80 11.74 9.04
CA CYS A 16 -35.12 13.03 9.08
C CYS A 16 -33.85 13.03 9.94
N PHE A 17 -33.78 12.19 10.99
CA PHE A 17 -32.61 12.10 11.88
C PHE A 17 -31.62 11.01 11.49
N SER A 18 -31.99 10.06 10.62
CA SER A 18 -31.06 9.05 10.07
C SER A 18 -30.23 9.55 8.90
N SER A 19 -30.44 10.78 8.40
CA SER A 19 -29.74 11.34 7.23
C SER A 19 -28.62 12.32 7.57
N CYS A 20 -28.12 12.33 8.80
CA CYS A 20 -26.97 13.13 9.22
C CYS A 20 -25.94 12.32 10.02
N ALA A 21 -25.76 11.03 9.69
CA ALA A 21 -24.49 10.39 9.94
C ALA A 21 -23.63 10.67 8.72
N ASP A 22 -22.55 11.42 8.90
CA ASP A 22 -21.47 11.55 7.92
C ASP A 22 -20.76 10.18 7.86
N ASP A 23 -21.44 9.20 7.24
CA ASP A 23 -20.96 7.84 7.04
C ASP A 23 -19.92 7.90 5.91
N GLY A 24 -18.65 8.05 6.26
CA GLY A 24 -17.58 7.93 5.26
C GLY A 24 -16.18 8.41 5.63
N GLY A 25 -15.95 8.91 6.84
CA GLY A 25 -14.60 9.27 7.28
C GLY A 25 -13.72 8.02 7.51
N VAL A 26 -12.52 8.01 6.94
CA VAL A 26 -11.47 7.03 7.29
C VAL A 26 -11.21 7.09 8.80
N SER A 27 -11.53 6.05 9.56
CA SER A 27 -11.18 6.00 10.98
C SER A 27 -9.67 5.76 11.20
N SER A 28 -9.13 6.17 12.35
CA SER A 28 -7.74 5.88 12.74
C SER A 28 -7.44 4.37 12.73
N THR A 29 -8.43 3.53 13.06
CA THR A 29 -8.34 2.06 12.95
C THR A 29 -8.04 1.59 11.53
N ILE A 30 -8.67 2.18 10.50
CA ILE A 30 -8.38 1.86 9.11
C ILE A 30 -6.93 2.23 8.79
N TYR A 31 -6.48 3.40 9.25
CA TYR A 31 -5.11 3.86 9.06
C TYR A 31 -4.07 2.89 9.63
N PHE A 32 -4.25 2.48 10.89
CA PHE A 32 -3.38 1.51 11.54
C PHE A 32 -3.39 0.16 10.84
N GLY A 33 -4.56 -0.31 10.44
CA GLY A 33 -4.70 -1.56 9.70
C GLY A 33 -3.97 -1.54 8.35
N LEU A 34 -3.91 -0.40 7.66
CA LEU A 34 -3.12 -0.25 6.44
C LEU A 34 -1.62 -0.29 6.71
N LEU A 35 -1.13 0.36 7.78
CA LEU A 35 0.28 0.28 8.16
C LEU A 35 0.69 -1.15 8.52
N ASP A 36 -0.12 -1.85 9.31
CA ASP A 36 0.15 -3.25 9.67
C ASP A 36 0.16 -4.14 8.42
N LYS A 37 -0.76 -3.90 7.49
CA LYS A 37 -0.79 -4.60 6.20
C LYS A 37 0.46 -4.38 5.35
N VAL A 38 1.05 -3.18 5.35
CA VAL A 38 2.34 -2.92 4.69
C VAL A 38 3.42 -3.79 5.30
N LYS A 39 3.51 -3.82 6.63
CA LYS A 39 4.48 -4.63 7.36
C LYS A 39 4.34 -6.12 7.04
N ASP A 40 3.10 -6.62 7.02
CA ASP A 40 2.81 -8.03 6.68
C ASP A 40 3.24 -8.37 5.25
N PHE A 41 3.02 -7.47 4.28
CA PHE A 41 3.48 -7.68 2.91
C PHE A 41 5.02 -7.73 2.81
N LEU A 42 5.73 -6.85 3.52
CA LEU A 42 7.20 -6.86 3.53
C LEU A 42 7.76 -8.12 4.21
N ALA A 43 7.15 -8.54 5.32
CA ALA A 43 7.50 -9.78 6.01
C ALA A 43 7.29 -11.01 5.11
N PHE A 44 6.16 -11.06 4.41
CA PHE A 44 5.87 -12.12 3.45
C PHE A 44 6.86 -12.14 2.28
N CYS A 45 7.22 -10.97 1.75
CA CYS A 45 8.26 -10.87 0.73
C CYS A 45 9.60 -11.43 1.22
N SER A 46 9.98 -11.13 2.46
CA SER A 46 11.20 -11.67 3.08
C SER A 46 11.15 -13.19 3.20
N LEU A 47 10.01 -13.74 3.63
CA LEU A 47 9.77 -15.18 3.71
C LEU A 47 9.91 -15.87 2.33
N ILE A 48 9.49 -15.22 1.24
CA ILE A 48 9.66 -15.76 -0.11
C ILE A 48 11.15 -15.90 -0.47
N PHE A 49 12.00 -14.97 -0.05
CA PHE A 49 13.45 -15.08 -0.30
C PHE A 49 14.12 -16.16 0.54
N ASP A 50 13.59 -16.44 1.73
CA ASP A 50 14.10 -17.49 2.62
C ASP A 50 13.57 -18.88 2.25
N SER A 51 12.55 -18.95 1.39
CA SER A 51 11.99 -20.20 0.91
C SER A 51 12.94 -20.93 -0.04
N PRO A 52 13.08 -22.26 0.07
CA PRO A 52 13.87 -23.07 -0.86
C PRO A 52 13.33 -23.03 -2.30
N ARG A 53 12.04 -22.67 -2.46
CA ARG A 53 11.43 -22.35 -3.75
C ARG A 53 11.14 -20.86 -3.81
N TYR A 54 11.86 -20.17 -4.69
CA TYR A 54 11.67 -18.74 -4.90
C TYR A 54 10.48 -18.48 -5.82
N PHE A 55 9.41 -17.89 -5.27
CA PHE A 55 8.19 -17.56 -6.01
C PHE A 55 8.21 -16.09 -6.47
N HIS A 56 8.96 -15.80 -7.54
CA HIS A 56 9.18 -14.43 -8.02
C HIS A 56 7.87 -13.63 -8.23
N GLY A 57 6.85 -14.24 -8.86
CA GLY A 57 5.58 -13.55 -9.09
C GLY A 57 4.84 -13.17 -7.80
N GLN A 58 4.90 -14.01 -6.77
CA GLN A 58 4.30 -13.71 -5.47
C GLN A 58 5.04 -12.56 -4.78
N PHE A 59 6.37 -12.52 -4.91
CA PHE A 59 7.17 -11.40 -4.41
C PHE A 59 6.79 -10.08 -5.10
N ILE A 60 6.74 -10.06 -6.43
CA ILE A 60 6.36 -8.87 -7.21
C ILE A 60 4.93 -8.41 -6.86
N SER A 61 3.98 -9.33 -6.72
CA SER A 61 2.62 -8.98 -6.33
C SER A 61 2.59 -8.33 -4.95
N ARG A 62 3.30 -8.88 -3.95
CA ARG A 62 3.24 -8.37 -2.57
C ARG A 62 4.04 -7.11 -2.34
N ILE A 63 5.20 -6.95 -2.97
CA ILE A 63 5.95 -5.70 -2.90
C ILE A 63 5.14 -4.55 -3.51
N TYR A 64 4.42 -4.80 -4.62
CA TYR A 64 3.51 -3.81 -5.18
C TYR A 64 2.42 -3.42 -4.18
N TYR A 65 1.78 -4.39 -3.52
CA TYR A 65 0.72 -4.10 -2.56
C TYR A 65 1.23 -3.37 -1.31
N ALA A 66 2.46 -3.61 -0.85
CA ALA A 66 3.07 -2.82 0.21
C ALA A 66 3.15 -1.33 -0.20
N TYR A 67 3.69 -1.06 -1.38
CA TYR A 67 3.94 0.31 -1.83
C TYR A 67 2.66 1.05 -2.21
N TYR A 68 1.72 0.32 -2.83
CA TYR A 68 0.38 0.80 -3.11
C TYR A 68 -0.38 1.14 -1.82
N THR A 69 -0.21 0.36 -0.76
CA THR A 69 -0.87 0.63 0.52
C THR A 69 -0.31 1.90 1.16
N LEU A 70 1.00 2.16 1.09
CA LEU A 70 1.55 3.47 1.48
C LEU A 70 1.01 4.61 0.61
N ALA A 71 0.89 4.41 -0.70
CA ALA A 71 0.30 5.42 -1.58
C ALA A 71 -1.15 5.74 -1.20
N ARG A 72 -1.95 4.74 -0.80
CA ARG A 72 -3.31 4.96 -0.27
C ARG A 72 -3.27 5.84 0.98
N ILE A 73 -2.39 5.52 1.92
CA ILE A 73 -2.22 6.31 3.15
C ILE A 73 -1.85 7.77 2.83
N MET A 74 -0.94 7.99 1.89
CA MET A 74 -0.58 9.34 1.43
C MET A 74 -1.79 10.12 0.88
N VAL A 75 -2.67 9.44 0.13
CA VAL A 75 -3.89 10.06 -0.40
C VAL A 75 -4.86 10.37 0.74
N MET A 76 -5.07 9.43 1.66
CA MET A 76 -5.93 9.60 2.84
C MET A 76 -5.48 10.75 3.75
N ASN A 77 -4.18 11.07 3.79
CA ASN A 77 -3.71 12.26 4.51
C ASN A 77 -4.16 13.58 3.87
N ASN A 78 -4.55 13.59 2.60
CA ASN A 78 -4.88 14.81 1.86
C ASN A 78 -6.32 14.84 1.34
N THR A 79 -7.11 13.79 1.60
CA THR A 79 -8.48 13.63 1.12
C THR A 79 -9.32 12.85 2.13
N SER A 80 -10.64 13.07 2.18
CA SER A 80 -11.56 12.29 3.02
C SER A 80 -11.91 10.90 2.46
N ASP A 81 -11.50 10.57 1.23
CA ASP A 81 -11.80 9.31 0.54
C ASP A 81 -10.68 8.27 0.80
N ASP A 82 -11.06 7.01 0.98
CA ASP A 82 -10.17 5.88 1.24
C ASP A 82 -9.62 5.22 -0.05
N PHE A 83 -10.16 5.64 -1.20
CA PHE A 83 -9.85 5.20 -2.57
C PHE A 83 -9.74 3.68 -2.71
N SER A 84 -10.57 2.93 -1.97
CA SER A 84 -10.60 1.47 -2.04
C SER A 84 -10.92 0.99 -3.47
N GLY A 85 -10.17 -0.01 -3.93
CA GLY A 85 -10.44 -0.75 -5.18
C GLY A 85 -9.93 -0.15 -6.49
N SER A 86 -9.56 1.15 -6.57
CA SER A 86 -9.04 1.74 -7.80
C SER A 86 -7.56 2.11 -7.72
N HIS A 87 -6.71 1.16 -8.12
CA HIS A 87 -5.26 1.33 -8.15
C HIS A 87 -4.81 2.57 -8.93
N GLU A 88 -5.42 2.81 -10.09
CA GLU A 88 -5.08 3.95 -10.94
C GLU A 88 -5.51 5.28 -10.31
N ARG A 89 -6.68 5.31 -9.65
CA ARG A 89 -7.18 6.52 -9.00
C ARG A 89 -6.23 6.95 -7.88
N VAL A 90 -5.77 6.01 -7.04
CA VAL A 90 -4.78 6.30 -5.98
C VAL A 90 -3.47 6.86 -6.57
N TRP A 91 -2.88 6.19 -7.56
CA TRP A 91 -1.61 6.65 -8.12
C TRP A 91 -1.71 8.04 -8.77
N LYS A 92 -2.81 8.34 -9.46
CA LYS A 92 -3.07 9.66 -10.07
C LYS A 92 -3.20 10.80 -9.04
N GLN A 93 -3.57 10.48 -7.80
CA GLN A 93 -3.67 11.46 -6.71
C GLN A 93 -2.31 11.78 -6.06
N ILE A 94 -1.24 11.02 -6.37
CA ILE A 94 0.09 11.32 -5.86
C ILE A 94 0.68 12.52 -6.61
N SER A 95 0.97 13.59 -5.88
CA SER A 95 1.50 14.84 -6.45
C SER A 95 2.93 14.68 -7.01
N ASN A 96 3.75 13.83 -6.38
CA ASN A 96 5.10 13.52 -6.89
C ASN A 96 5.01 12.58 -8.11
N LYS A 97 5.23 13.12 -9.30
CA LYS A 97 5.20 12.38 -10.57
C LYS A 97 6.28 11.30 -10.72
N THR A 98 7.38 11.37 -9.99
CA THR A 98 8.37 10.29 -9.93
C THR A 98 7.82 9.09 -9.16
N ILE A 99 7.19 9.33 -8.00
CA ILE A 99 6.53 8.27 -7.22
C ILE A 99 5.36 7.67 -8.02
N GLU A 100 4.52 8.49 -8.65
CA GLU A 100 3.42 8.01 -9.49
C GLU A 100 3.93 7.18 -10.69
N ASN A 101 4.71 7.80 -11.58
CA ASN A 101 4.96 7.26 -12.91
C ASN A 101 6.13 6.27 -12.94
N LYS A 102 7.25 6.62 -12.31
CA LYS A 102 8.45 5.77 -12.35
C LYS A 102 8.29 4.58 -11.42
N TYR A 103 7.67 4.79 -10.26
CA TYR A 103 7.60 3.76 -9.22
C TYR A 103 6.26 3.00 -9.23
N GLY A 104 5.15 3.71 -9.03
CA GLY A 104 3.83 3.11 -8.91
C GLY A 104 3.35 2.41 -10.18
N ASN A 105 3.42 3.09 -11.33
CA ASN A 105 2.94 2.55 -12.59
C ASN A 105 3.78 1.37 -13.11
N GLU A 106 5.11 1.43 -12.96
CA GLU A 106 5.98 0.30 -13.34
C GLU A 106 5.75 -0.93 -12.46
N LEU A 107 5.65 -0.75 -11.13
CA LEU A 107 5.31 -1.88 -10.24
C LEU A 107 3.90 -2.43 -10.50
N LYS A 108 2.93 -1.57 -10.84
CA LYS A 108 1.59 -2.01 -11.25
C LYS A 108 1.67 -2.89 -12.49
N LYS A 109 2.43 -2.48 -13.52
CA LYS A 109 2.64 -3.29 -14.74
C LYS A 109 3.27 -4.64 -14.41
N MET A 110 4.30 -4.66 -13.57
CA MET A 110 4.95 -5.90 -13.12
C MET A 110 3.97 -6.82 -12.38
N ARG A 111 3.19 -6.30 -11.44
CA ARG A 111 2.18 -7.08 -10.72
C ARG A 111 1.09 -7.62 -11.65
N VAL A 112 0.58 -6.80 -12.58
CA VAL A 112 -0.46 -7.24 -13.55
C VAL A 112 0.04 -8.39 -14.42
N LYS A 113 1.31 -8.35 -14.85
CA LYS A 113 1.95 -9.43 -15.59
C LYS A 113 1.86 -10.75 -14.83
N TYR A 114 2.22 -10.78 -13.54
CA TYR A 114 2.22 -12.01 -12.76
C TYR A 114 0.84 -12.45 -12.24
N ASP A 115 -0.08 -11.52 -11.99
CA ASP A 115 -1.41 -11.84 -11.47
C ASP A 115 -2.37 -12.34 -12.58
N TYR A 116 -2.24 -11.86 -13.82
CA TYR A 116 -3.25 -12.07 -14.86
C TYR A 116 -2.73 -12.65 -16.17
N SER A 117 -1.42 -12.62 -16.43
CA SER A 117 -0.89 -13.28 -17.62
C SER A 117 -0.65 -14.75 -17.31
N VAL A 118 -0.92 -15.65 -18.27
CA VAL A 118 -0.40 -17.03 -18.23
C VAL A 118 1.10 -16.94 -18.47
N VAL A 119 1.84 -16.55 -17.43
CA VAL A 119 3.28 -16.35 -17.52
C VAL A 119 3.92 -17.74 -17.61
N SER A 120 4.24 -18.17 -18.83
CA SER A 120 5.25 -19.20 -19.02
C SER A 120 6.52 -18.71 -18.33
N SER A 121 7.12 -19.56 -17.50
CA SER A 121 8.31 -19.31 -16.67
C SER A 121 9.18 -18.16 -17.20
N ASN A 122 9.06 -16.96 -16.63
CA ASN A 122 9.90 -15.85 -17.03
C ASN A 122 11.35 -16.25 -16.78
N GLY A 123 12.17 -16.20 -17.84
CA GLY A 123 13.60 -16.49 -17.76
C GLY A 123 14.29 -15.64 -16.70
N SER A 124 15.37 -16.17 -16.15
CA SER A 124 16.20 -15.54 -15.11
C SER A 124 16.59 -14.08 -15.42
N SER A 125 16.79 -13.72 -16.69
CA SER A 125 17.07 -12.34 -17.12
C SER A 125 15.97 -11.36 -16.73
N LYS A 126 14.70 -11.73 -16.92
CA LYS A 126 13.59 -10.82 -16.64
C LYS A 126 13.38 -10.62 -15.14
N GLN A 127 13.56 -11.69 -14.37
CA GLN A 127 13.55 -11.63 -12.91
C GLN A 127 14.66 -10.71 -12.39
N LEU A 128 15.85 -10.79 -12.98
CA LEU A 128 16.97 -9.93 -12.63
C LEU A 128 16.67 -8.44 -12.89
N GLU A 129 16.09 -8.10 -14.04
CA GLU A 129 15.66 -6.72 -14.34
C GLU A 129 14.66 -6.19 -13.31
N GLU A 130 13.67 -7.00 -12.95
CA GLU A 130 12.61 -6.61 -12.01
C GLU A 130 13.15 -6.42 -10.59
N LEU A 131 14.08 -7.28 -10.14
CA LEU A 131 14.78 -7.11 -8.86
C LEU A 131 15.69 -5.87 -8.84
N LEU A 132 16.42 -5.62 -9.94
CA LEU A 132 17.25 -4.42 -10.08
C LEU A 132 16.42 -3.15 -10.00
N PHE A 133 15.25 -3.14 -10.66
CA PHE A 133 14.32 -2.02 -10.57
C PHE A 133 13.91 -1.74 -9.11
N ILE A 134 13.54 -2.77 -8.35
CA ILE A 134 13.14 -2.61 -6.94
C ILE A 134 14.29 -2.03 -6.11
N LYS A 135 15.51 -2.59 -6.24
CA LYS A 135 16.71 -2.09 -5.57
C LYS A 135 17.00 -0.62 -5.92
N MET A 136 17.02 -0.29 -7.21
CA MET A 136 17.39 1.04 -7.70
C MET A 136 16.40 2.13 -7.30
N ASN A 137 15.17 1.75 -6.95
CA ASN A 137 14.12 2.68 -6.55
C ASN A 137 13.75 2.51 -5.06
N LYS A 138 14.63 1.93 -4.23
CA LYS A 138 14.37 1.76 -2.79
C LYS A 138 14.09 3.09 -2.08
N ASP A 139 14.78 4.15 -2.48
CA ASP A 139 14.65 5.47 -1.83
C ASP A 139 13.29 6.11 -2.08
N LEU A 140 12.58 5.71 -3.16
CA LEU A 140 11.22 6.18 -3.41
C LEU A 140 10.22 5.61 -2.40
N PHE A 141 10.46 4.40 -1.87
CA PHE A 141 9.67 3.85 -0.76
C PHE A 141 9.88 4.67 0.52
N LEU A 142 11.14 4.95 0.86
CA LEU A 142 11.49 5.78 2.01
C LEU A 142 10.93 7.21 1.87
N GLU A 143 10.88 7.73 0.64
CA GLU A 143 10.22 9.00 0.36
C GLU A 143 8.71 8.94 0.63
N GLN A 144 8.02 7.84 0.30
CA GLN A 144 6.61 7.66 0.66
C GLN A 144 6.42 7.71 2.18
N ILE A 145 7.27 7.00 2.96
CA ILE A 145 7.25 7.04 4.43
C ILE A 145 7.38 8.48 4.93
N LYS A 146 8.43 9.20 4.51
CA LYS A 146 8.66 10.59 4.93
C LYS A 146 7.50 11.50 4.56
N ARG A 147 6.86 11.29 3.40
CA ARG A 147 5.69 12.09 2.99
C ARG A 147 4.48 11.82 3.87
N ILE A 148 4.27 10.56 4.27
CA ILE A 148 3.20 10.21 5.22
C ILE A 148 3.44 10.95 6.54
N GLU A 149 4.63 10.83 7.12
CA GLU A 149 5.00 11.52 8.37
C GLU A 149 4.76 13.04 8.31
N ASN A 150 5.19 13.67 7.21
CA ASN A 150 5.06 15.12 7.03
C ASN A 150 3.62 15.59 6.80
N THR A 151 2.69 14.68 6.49
CA THR A 151 1.30 15.00 6.16
C THR A 151 0.30 14.45 7.17
N LEU A 152 0.74 13.87 8.30
CA LEU A 152 -0.17 13.37 9.34
C LEU A 152 -1.13 14.45 9.84
N LYS A 153 -0.60 15.65 10.09
CA LYS A 153 -1.38 16.84 10.51
C LYS A 153 -2.48 17.27 9.55
N ASN A 154 -2.43 16.83 8.28
CA ASN A 154 -3.45 17.15 7.29
C ASN A 154 -4.67 16.23 7.41
N ASN A 155 -4.53 15.10 8.11
CA ASN A 155 -5.59 14.13 8.29
C ASN A 155 -6.47 14.50 9.49
N SER A 156 -7.71 14.92 9.23
CA SER A 156 -8.64 15.37 10.27
C SER A 156 -9.13 14.27 11.21
N VAL A 157 -8.80 13.00 10.95
CA VAL A 157 -9.21 11.85 11.77
C VAL A 157 -8.08 11.37 12.70
N LEU A 158 -6.88 11.90 12.55
CA LEU A 158 -5.74 11.58 13.42
C LEU A 158 -5.60 12.59 14.56
N THR A 159 -5.28 12.08 15.74
CA THR A 159 -4.93 12.87 16.92
C THR A 159 -3.41 12.94 17.09
N SER A 160 -2.92 13.82 17.99
CA SER A 160 -1.51 13.87 18.35
C SER A 160 -0.99 12.55 18.94
N ASP A 161 -1.85 11.79 19.63
CA ASP A 161 -1.48 10.50 20.21
C ASP A 161 -1.33 9.44 19.12
N ASP A 162 -2.14 9.52 18.05
CA ASP A 162 -2.00 8.66 16.88
C ASP A 162 -0.68 8.92 16.14
N ASP A 163 -0.24 10.17 16.04
CA ASP A 163 1.00 10.54 15.33
C ASP A 163 2.22 9.79 15.85
N GLU A 164 2.38 9.67 17.17
CA GLU A 164 3.52 8.97 17.76
C GLU A 164 3.49 7.46 17.47
N ILE A 165 2.30 6.85 17.51
CA ILE A 165 2.10 5.45 17.16
C ILE A 165 2.41 5.23 15.66
N ILE A 166 1.95 6.14 14.81
CA ILE A 166 2.15 6.07 13.36
C ILE A 166 3.63 6.21 13.01
N LYS A 167 4.33 7.20 13.57
CA LYS A 167 5.77 7.39 13.35
C LYS A 167 6.56 6.14 13.75
N LYS A 168 6.23 5.52 14.89
CA LYS A 168 6.85 4.26 15.30
C LYS A 168 6.61 3.14 14.29
N LYS A 169 5.36 2.96 13.83
CA LYS A 169 5.04 1.94 12.81
C LYS A 169 5.73 2.22 11.47
N LEU A 170 5.85 3.47 11.06
CA LEU A 170 6.55 3.87 9.84
C LEU A 170 8.05 3.61 9.90
N LEU A 171 8.68 3.84 11.06
CA LEU A 171 10.06 3.44 11.33
C LEU A 171 10.24 1.92 11.18
N GLU A 172 9.40 1.12 11.84
CA GLU A 172 9.42 -0.35 11.73
C GLU A 172 9.26 -0.82 10.26
N ILE A 173 8.39 -0.16 9.49
CA ILE A 173 8.19 -0.45 8.06
C ILE A 173 9.46 -0.13 7.26
N GLY A 174 10.13 0.98 7.55
CA GLY A 174 11.41 1.36 6.92
C GLY A 174 12.50 0.32 7.19
N GLU A 175 12.65 -0.10 8.45
CA GLU A 175 13.62 -1.14 8.85
C GLU A 175 13.35 -2.46 8.13
N LYS A 176 12.09 -2.90 8.07
CA LYS A 176 11.69 -4.14 7.37
C LYS A 176 11.93 -4.05 5.86
N HIS A 177 11.80 -2.86 5.29
CA HIS A 177 12.11 -2.64 3.88
C HIS A 177 13.61 -2.75 3.61
N ASP A 178 14.47 -2.16 4.45
CA ASP A 178 15.92 -2.28 4.32
C ASP A 178 16.41 -3.73 4.46
N GLU A 179 15.84 -4.49 5.40
CA GLU A 179 16.07 -5.94 5.52
C GLU A 179 15.71 -6.67 4.22
N LEU A 180 14.54 -6.37 3.64
CA LEU A 180 14.09 -6.97 2.39
C LEU A 180 14.98 -6.60 1.21
N ILE A 181 15.42 -5.34 1.11
CA ILE A 181 16.33 -4.89 0.05
C ILE A 181 17.65 -5.66 0.13
N SER A 182 18.18 -5.91 1.32
CA SER A 182 19.39 -6.73 1.50
C SER A 182 19.21 -8.15 0.93
N LYS A 183 18.02 -8.76 1.11
CA LYS A 183 17.68 -10.06 0.51
C LYS A 183 17.57 -9.98 -1.02
N VAL A 184 16.97 -8.91 -1.55
CA VAL A 184 16.90 -8.64 -3.00
C VAL A 184 18.31 -8.57 -3.61
N GLU A 185 19.24 -7.88 -2.94
CA GLU A 185 20.63 -7.75 -3.39
C GLU A 185 21.34 -9.10 -3.47
N ASN A 186 21.18 -9.94 -2.45
CA ASN A 186 21.74 -11.29 -2.45
C ASN A 186 21.19 -12.13 -3.62
N LYS A 187 19.87 -12.03 -3.89
CA LYS A 187 19.26 -12.76 -5.00
C LYS A 187 19.74 -12.28 -6.36
N ILE A 188 19.98 -10.97 -6.52
CA ILE A 188 20.57 -10.40 -7.75
C ILE A 188 21.95 -11.01 -8.02
N VAL A 189 22.78 -11.16 -6.98
CA VAL A 189 24.12 -11.78 -7.10
C VAL A 189 24.01 -13.24 -7.52
N GLU A 190 23.08 -14.00 -6.92
CA GLU A 190 22.81 -15.40 -7.29
C GLU A 190 22.42 -15.54 -8.77
N LEU A 191 21.43 -14.76 -9.23
CA LEU A 191 20.94 -14.81 -10.61
C LEU A 191 22.01 -14.43 -11.64
N ARG A 192 22.87 -13.45 -11.33
CA ARG A 192 23.99 -13.07 -12.21
C ARG A 192 24.99 -14.20 -12.39
N ARG A 193 25.29 -14.96 -11.34
CA ARG A 193 26.20 -16.12 -11.42
C ARG A 193 25.61 -17.23 -12.28
N THR A 194 24.30 -17.46 -12.20
CA THR A 194 23.61 -18.46 -13.00
C THR A 194 23.54 -18.08 -14.48
N ASN A 195 23.38 -16.79 -14.81
CA ASN A 195 23.30 -16.31 -16.20
C ASN A 195 24.67 -16.23 -16.92
N GLN A 196 25.77 -16.39 -16.20
CA GLN A 196 27.13 -16.41 -16.76
C GLN A 196 27.65 -17.82 -17.06
N LYS A 197 26.91 -18.85 -16.67
CA LYS A 197 27.17 -20.26 -16.98
C LYS A 197 26.34 -20.71 -18.16
#